data_AF-A0A8T5FY59-F1
#
_entry.id   AF-A0A8T5FY59-F1
#
_cell.length_a   1.000
_cell.length_b   1.000
_cell.length_c   1.000
_cell.angle_alpha   90.00
_cell.angle_beta   90.00
_cell.angle_gamma   90.00
#
_symmetry.space_group_name_H-M   'P 1'
#
loop_
_entity.id
_entity.type
_entity.pdbx_description
1 polymer ?
#
loop_
_entity_poly.entity_id
_entity_poly.type
_entity_poly.pdbx_seq_one_letter_code
_entity_poly.pdbx_strand_id
1 'polypeptide(L)'
;MQKRGITQLDWALSLAIFILFIAWFFIFIQPNLTHGLNKDVLASIIETKFVNNFTWTLKKMPIFIYTEDITQNKPIILNFTESFTDFKFLDNQDFVSDNNELLLVADITTSPKTLWLVSGGNYSVEHQIKDLIVSSNWVTTSKNMSINFDDSIFDILSYDSQQRFNDAEIYINDIIYEPENVTFNDSRLVGIYRADSQSINHSTFVYSENTFIEVLVKQNDPSTNISYKGSIELNNYSNYYTSNLKFGEFNSTTELININYTGDYITFYGDDALSFDFGKNTTININHYNKTISFDYEFLFLNDSRYSIEFHQGNYENYSRNDYSVRYGIIEEIEGLSLDLLENIDYETYKTLWKYPKERNFVVTITNSTLANRYNETKPIFNFGPNITSNAAVVYSKDLSSYYLTSDFELVPIVINIRVW
;
A
#
# COMPACT_ATOMS: atom_id res chain seq x y z
N MET A 1 55.24 -72.83 -54.48
CA MET A 1 55.18 -71.46 -55.02
C MET A 1 53.86 -70.80 -54.60
N GLN A 2 53.98 -69.68 -53.88
CA GLN A 2 52.98 -68.65 -53.52
C GLN A 2 51.51 -69.04 -53.25
N LYS A 3 51.20 -69.45 -52.02
CA LYS A 3 49.86 -69.27 -51.39
C LYS A 3 49.72 -67.92 -50.65
N ARG A 4 50.50 -66.90 -51.03
CA ARG A 4 50.49 -65.56 -50.38
C ARG A 4 49.52 -64.56 -51.02
N GLY A 5 48.98 -64.85 -52.22
CA GLY A 5 48.06 -63.95 -52.91
C GLY A 5 46.60 -64.04 -52.44
N ILE A 6 46.15 -65.21 -51.99
CA ILE A 6 44.74 -65.43 -51.59
C ILE A 6 44.41 -64.66 -50.31
N THR A 7 45.33 -64.59 -49.35
CA THR A 7 45.14 -63.86 -48.09
C THR A 7 45.09 -62.34 -48.28
N GLN A 8 45.82 -61.82 -49.28
CA GLN A 8 45.78 -60.40 -49.63
C GLN A 8 44.46 -60.03 -50.32
N LEU A 9 43.90 -60.95 -51.10
CA LEU A 9 42.60 -60.80 -51.74
C LEU A 9 41.47 -60.73 -50.69
N ASP A 10 41.47 -61.63 -49.70
CA ASP A 10 40.47 -61.64 -48.62
C ASP A 10 40.52 -60.37 -47.76
N TRP A 11 41.72 -59.84 -47.51
CA TRP A 11 41.88 -58.59 -46.78
C TRP A 11 41.36 -57.39 -47.58
N ALA A 12 41.68 -57.31 -48.87
CA ALA A 12 41.18 -56.25 -49.75
C ALA A 12 39.65 -56.32 -49.91
N LEU A 13 39.09 -57.53 -50.01
CA LEU A 13 37.64 -57.73 -50.14
C LEU A 13 36.92 -57.36 -48.83
N SER A 14 37.48 -57.74 -47.68
CA SER A 14 36.94 -57.37 -46.37
C SER A 14 37.00 -55.86 -46.12
N LEU A 15 38.09 -55.20 -46.52
CA LEU A 15 38.23 -53.75 -46.45
C LEU A 15 37.23 -53.05 -47.37
N ALA A 16 37.05 -53.54 -48.60
CA ALA A 16 36.09 -52.98 -49.54
C ALA A 16 34.66 -53.10 -49.01
N ILE A 17 34.27 -54.26 -48.47
CA ILE A 17 32.94 -54.46 -47.85
C ILE A 17 32.78 -53.55 -46.63
N PHE A 18 33.81 -53.38 -45.81
CA PHE A 18 33.77 -52.50 -44.64
C PHE A 18 33.60 -51.03 -45.02
N ILE A 19 34.33 -50.55 -46.04
CA ILE A 19 34.19 -49.18 -46.55
C ILE A 19 32.79 -48.98 -47.15
N LEU A 20 32.27 -49.97 -47.88
CA LEU A 20 30.94 -49.91 -48.47
C LEU A 20 29.86 -49.90 -47.38
N PHE A 21 30.06 -50.65 -46.29
CA PHE A 21 29.22 -50.62 -45.10
C PHE A 21 29.26 -49.26 -44.39
N ILE A 22 30.44 -48.65 -44.23
CA ILE A 22 30.57 -47.30 -43.66
C ILE A 22 29.88 -46.27 -44.57
N ALA A 23 30.06 -46.36 -45.88
CA ALA A 23 29.39 -45.46 -46.83
C ALA A 23 27.87 -45.62 -46.74
N TRP A 24 27.36 -46.85 -46.67
CA TRP A 24 25.94 -47.12 -46.43
C TRP A 24 25.49 -46.58 -45.08
N PHE A 25 26.28 -46.75 -44.01
CA PHE A 25 25.98 -46.21 -42.69
C PHE A 25 25.78 -44.69 -42.75
N PHE A 26 26.66 -43.94 -43.44
CA PHE A 26 26.48 -42.50 -43.62
C PHE A 26 25.29 -42.16 -44.53
N ILE A 27 25.10 -42.88 -45.65
CA ILE A 27 23.99 -42.63 -46.59
C ILE A 27 22.62 -42.88 -45.93
N PHE A 28 22.49 -43.90 -45.08
CA PHE A 28 21.22 -44.27 -44.44
C PHE A 28 20.96 -43.55 -43.10
N ILE A 29 21.99 -43.13 -42.36
CA ILE A 29 21.82 -42.42 -41.08
C ILE A 29 21.73 -40.91 -41.25
N GLN A 30 22.45 -40.32 -42.22
CA GLN A 30 22.41 -38.87 -42.45
C GLN A 30 21.00 -38.30 -42.73
N PRO A 31 20.09 -38.95 -43.50
CA PRO A 31 18.74 -38.43 -43.68
C PRO A 31 17.87 -38.49 -42.42
N ASN A 32 18.20 -39.36 -41.44
CA ASN A 32 17.50 -39.42 -40.14
C ASN A 32 18.06 -38.42 -39.11
N LEU A 33 19.27 -37.89 -39.33
CA LEU A 33 19.83 -36.80 -38.53
C LEU A 33 19.37 -35.41 -39.01
N THR A 34 18.85 -35.30 -40.24
CA THR A 34 18.13 -34.11 -40.72
C THR A 34 16.67 -34.10 -40.27
N HIS A 35 16.38 -34.52 -39.04
CA HIS A 35 15.25 -33.92 -38.34
C HIS A 35 15.68 -32.51 -37.96
N GLY A 36 15.42 -31.55 -38.87
CA GLY A 36 15.46 -30.13 -38.49
C GLY A 36 14.72 -29.98 -37.17
N LEU A 37 15.35 -29.31 -36.20
CA LEU A 37 14.86 -29.10 -34.83
C LEU A 37 13.33 -29.16 -34.79
N ASN A 38 12.79 -30.16 -34.08
CA ASN A 38 11.34 -30.40 -34.02
C ASN A 38 10.66 -29.05 -33.74
N LYS A 39 9.81 -28.60 -34.67
CA LYS A 39 9.22 -27.25 -34.60
C LYS A 39 8.39 -27.05 -33.32
N ASP A 40 7.90 -28.14 -32.75
CA ASP A 40 7.23 -28.13 -31.45
C ASP A 40 8.20 -27.78 -30.30
N VAL A 41 9.44 -28.26 -30.37
CA VAL A 41 10.52 -27.87 -29.42
C VAL A 41 10.91 -26.39 -29.60
N LEU A 42 10.90 -25.88 -30.83
CA LEU A 42 11.15 -24.47 -31.07
C LEU A 42 10.01 -23.59 -30.53
N ALA A 43 8.76 -24.00 -30.74
CA ALA A 43 7.60 -23.29 -30.20
C ALA A 43 7.58 -23.34 -28.66
N SER A 44 7.98 -24.45 -28.03
CA SER A 44 8.02 -24.55 -26.57
C SER A 44 9.09 -23.67 -25.93
N ILE A 45 10.22 -23.44 -26.61
CA ILE A 45 11.22 -22.44 -26.18
C ILE A 45 10.58 -21.06 -26.13
N ILE A 46 9.86 -20.66 -27.19
CA ILE A 46 9.18 -19.36 -27.24
C ILE A 46 8.09 -19.29 -26.18
N GLU A 47 7.24 -20.31 -26.04
CA GLU A 47 6.21 -20.36 -25.00
C GLU A 47 6.79 -20.14 -23.60
N THR A 48 7.77 -20.96 -23.20
CA THR A 48 8.34 -20.85 -21.84
C THR A 48 9.07 -19.53 -21.64
N LYS A 49 9.84 -19.06 -22.63
CA LYS A 49 10.63 -17.84 -22.48
C LYS A 49 9.81 -16.57 -22.61
N PHE A 50 8.86 -16.52 -23.53
CA PHE A 50 7.97 -15.38 -23.71
C PHE A 50 7.06 -15.22 -22.50
N VAL A 51 6.36 -16.29 -22.09
CA VAL A 51 5.45 -16.20 -20.94
C VAL A 51 6.23 -15.84 -19.68
N ASN A 52 7.31 -16.55 -19.35
CA ASN A 52 8.02 -16.27 -18.09
C ASN A 52 8.69 -14.89 -18.05
N ASN A 53 9.12 -14.35 -19.19
CA ASN A 53 9.80 -13.04 -19.21
C ASN A 53 8.82 -11.86 -19.13
N PHE A 54 7.56 -12.07 -19.52
CA PHE A 54 6.58 -10.99 -19.67
C PHE A 54 5.33 -11.17 -18.80
N THR A 55 5.32 -12.17 -17.90
CA THR A 55 4.28 -12.32 -16.88
C THR A 55 4.55 -11.39 -15.69
N TRP A 56 3.51 -10.69 -15.26
CA TRP A 56 3.43 -10.07 -13.94
C TRP A 56 2.73 -11.01 -12.97
N THR A 57 3.24 -11.03 -11.75
CA THR A 57 2.58 -11.59 -10.58
C THR A 57 2.23 -10.40 -9.69
N LEU A 58 0.93 -10.15 -9.53
CA LEU A 58 0.41 -9.06 -8.72
C LEU A 58 -0.34 -9.63 -7.51
N LYS A 59 -0.22 -8.97 -6.37
CA LYS A 59 -0.95 -9.30 -5.15
C LYS A 59 -2.02 -8.25 -4.89
N LYS A 60 -3.21 -8.69 -4.51
CA LYS A 60 -4.34 -7.83 -4.17
C LYS A 60 -4.97 -8.27 -2.86
N MET A 61 -5.23 -7.33 -1.96
CA MET A 61 -5.83 -7.58 -0.66
C MET A 61 -6.97 -6.59 -0.40
N PRO A 62 -8.20 -7.05 -0.15
CA PRO A 62 -9.27 -6.17 0.29
C PRO A 62 -9.10 -5.81 1.77
N ILE A 63 -9.36 -4.56 2.10
CA ILE A 63 -9.41 -4.03 3.46
C ILE A 63 -10.83 -3.48 3.67
N PHE A 64 -11.51 -3.99 4.70
CA PHE A 64 -12.88 -3.60 5.03
C PHE A 64 -12.86 -2.71 6.27
N ILE A 65 -13.42 -1.50 6.14
CA ILE A 65 -13.56 -0.54 7.23
C ILE A 65 -15.04 -0.46 7.61
N TYR A 66 -15.33 -0.76 8.87
CA TYR A 66 -16.66 -0.69 9.46
C TYR A 66 -16.71 0.47 10.47
N THR A 67 -17.73 1.29 10.42
CA THR A 67 -17.94 2.43 11.32
C THR A 67 -19.42 2.81 11.28
N GLU A 68 -19.92 3.37 12.38
CA GLU A 68 -21.27 3.96 12.43
C GLU A 68 -21.28 5.41 11.94
N ASP A 69 -20.10 6.01 11.82
CA ASP A 69 -19.88 7.42 11.51
C ASP A 69 -19.52 7.60 10.03
N ILE A 70 -20.53 8.01 9.28
CA ILE A 70 -20.51 8.05 7.83
C ILE A 70 -20.06 9.46 7.37
N THR A 71 -18.77 9.60 7.03
CA THR A 71 -18.17 10.88 6.63
C THR A 71 -17.21 10.73 5.45
N GLN A 72 -16.91 11.84 4.76
CA GLN A 72 -16.07 11.84 3.55
C GLN A 72 -14.57 11.91 3.82
N ASN A 73 -14.15 12.41 4.98
CA ASN A 73 -12.75 12.71 5.27
C ASN A 73 -12.33 12.09 6.61
N LYS A 74 -12.58 10.81 6.82
CA LYS A 74 -12.30 10.14 8.10
C LYS A 74 -10.83 9.72 8.18
N PRO A 75 -10.06 10.14 9.21
CA PRO A 75 -8.73 9.61 9.48
C PRO A 75 -8.81 8.13 9.85
N ILE A 76 -8.04 7.30 9.15
CA ILE A 76 -7.98 5.86 9.35
C ILE A 76 -6.52 5.44 9.48
N ILE A 77 -6.27 4.55 10.44
CA ILE A 77 -4.99 3.94 10.71
C ILE A 77 -5.13 2.45 10.54
N LEU A 78 -4.35 1.91 9.62
CA LEU A 78 -4.32 0.48 9.33
C LEU A 78 -3.03 -0.09 9.88
N ASN A 79 -3.13 -0.99 10.87
CA ASN A 79 -1.98 -1.79 11.30
C ASN A 79 -1.59 -2.75 10.18
N PHE A 80 -0.47 -2.49 9.53
CA PHE A 80 -0.03 -3.17 8.33
C PHE A 80 1.26 -3.93 8.58
N THR A 81 1.12 -5.22 8.87
CA THR A 81 2.24 -6.13 9.17
C THR A 81 2.75 -6.90 7.95
N GLU A 82 2.17 -6.65 6.76
CA GLU A 82 2.50 -7.39 5.55
C GLU A 82 3.77 -6.84 4.89
N SER A 83 4.54 -7.72 4.26
CA SER A 83 5.82 -7.40 3.61
C SER A 83 5.65 -6.96 2.15
N PHE A 84 4.62 -6.17 1.85
CA PHE A 84 4.48 -5.62 0.51
C PHE A 84 5.63 -4.63 0.25
N THR A 85 6.41 -4.94 -0.77
CA THR A 85 7.36 -3.98 -1.36
C THR A 85 6.63 -3.34 -2.54
N ASP A 86 6.65 -2.01 -2.60
CA ASP A 86 5.99 -1.19 -3.62
C ASP A 86 4.49 -1.50 -3.79
N PHE A 87 3.66 -0.88 -2.94
CA PHE A 87 2.21 -1.03 -2.96
C PHE A 87 1.48 0.30 -3.08
N LYS A 88 0.23 0.23 -3.57
CA LYS A 88 -0.70 1.36 -3.64
C LYS A 88 -2.13 0.89 -3.35
N PHE A 89 -3.03 1.83 -3.18
CA PHE A 89 -4.46 1.56 -3.24
C PHE A 89 -4.98 1.67 -4.68
N LEU A 90 -5.85 0.75 -5.09
CA LEU A 90 -6.40 0.69 -6.45
C LEU A 90 -7.29 1.89 -6.80
N ASP A 91 -7.96 2.46 -5.80
CA ASP A 91 -8.77 3.67 -5.92
C ASP A 91 -7.94 4.97 -5.83
N ASN A 92 -6.61 4.86 -5.86
CA ASN A 92 -5.66 5.96 -5.66
C ASN A 92 -5.88 6.71 -4.33
N GLN A 93 -6.34 5.98 -3.30
CA GLN A 93 -6.37 6.51 -1.93
C GLN A 93 -4.95 6.87 -1.47
N ASP A 94 -4.74 8.14 -1.15
CA ASP A 94 -3.49 8.61 -0.57
C ASP A 94 -3.28 8.01 0.83
N PHE A 95 -2.03 7.68 1.13
CA PHE A 95 -1.63 7.16 2.43
C PHE A 95 -0.18 7.54 2.75
N VAL A 96 0.17 7.42 4.02
CA VAL A 96 1.52 7.56 4.56
C VAL A 96 1.85 6.27 5.31
N SER A 97 3.00 5.68 5.01
CA SER A 97 3.50 4.55 5.79
C SER A 97 4.36 5.07 6.94
N ASP A 98 4.01 4.69 8.16
CA ASP A 98 4.73 5.06 9.36
C ASP A 98 4.75 3.92 10.38
N ASN A 99 5.93 3.41 10.77
CA ASN A 99 6.07 2.40 11.82
C ASN A 99 5.11 1.18 11.70
N ASN A 100 5.00 0.58 10.51
CA ASN A 100 4.06 -0.51 10.19
C ASN A 100 2.57 -0.12 10.25
N GLU A 101 2.26 1.16 10.18
CA GLU A 101 0.91 1.69 10.07
C GLU A 101 0.75 2.40 8.72
N LEU A 102 -0.45 2.32 8.15
CA LEU A 102 -0.85 3.16 7.03
C LEU A 102 -1.82 4.20 7.55
N LEU A 103 -1.42 5.47 7.45
CA LEU A 103 -2.22 6.62 7.82
C LEU A 103 -2.89 7.16 6.57
N LEU A 104 -4.22 7.28 6.58
CA LEU A 104 -4.98 7.75 5.42
C LEU A 104 -6.20 8.56 5.84
N VAL A 105 -6.72 9.37 4.91
CA VAL A 105 -8.00 10.08 5.05
C VAL A 105 -8.97 9.50 4.03
N ALA A 106 -9.92 8.68 4.49
CA ALA A 106 -10.82 7.93 3.62
C ALA A 106 -12.24 8.52 3.58
N ASP A 107 -12.85 8.40 2.39
CA ASP A 107 -14.29 8.56 2.21
C ASP A 107 -15.01 7.28 2.63
N ILE A 108 -15.70 7.37 3.77
CA ILE A 108 -16.48 6.32 4.42
C ILE A 108 -17.97 6.70 4.41
N THR A 109 -18.45 7.22 3.29
CA THR A 109 -19.89 7.44 3.03
C THR A 109 -20.71 6.15 2.95
N THR A 110 -20.06 4.97 3.04
CA THR A 110 -20.69 3.65 3.07
C THR A 110 -20.00 2.75 4.08
N SER A 111 -20.76 1.89 4.78
CA SER A 111 -20.20 0.87 5.69
C SER A 111 -20.71 -0.54 5.35
N PRO A 112 -19.82 -1.52 5.07
CA PRO A 112 -18.37 -1.40 5.04
C PRO A 112 -17.87 -0.61 3.83
N LYS A 113 -16.83 0.21 4.03
CA LYS A 113 -15.99 0.73 2.94
C LYS A 113 -14.95 -0.32 2.60
N THR A 114 -14.79 -0.65 1.33
CA THR A 114 -13.73 -1.54 0.86
C THR A 114 -12.64 -0.72 0.18
N LEU A 115 -11.41 -0.85 0.69
CA LEU A 115 -10.20 -0.39 0.02
C LEU A 115 -9.47 -1.61 -0.56
N TRP A 116 -8.84 -1.46 -1.72
CA TRP A 116 -8.08 -2.53 -2.35
C TRP A 116 -6.61 -2.18 -2.36
N LEU A 117 -5.84 -2.84 -1.51
CA LEU A 117 -4.39 -2.71 -1.49
C LEU A 117 -3.79 -3.64 -2.54
N VAL A 118 -2.83 -3.14 -3.29
CA VAL A 118 -2.20 -3.90 -4.37
C VAL A 118 -0.68 -3.73 -4.39
N SER A 119 0.05 -4.78 -4.75
CA SER A 119 1.52 -4.82 -4.81
C SER A 119 2.03 -5.59 -6.04
N GLY A 120 3.19 -5.18 -6.56
CA GLY A 120 3.84 -5.73 -7.76
C GLY A 120 3.92 -4.72 -8.91
N GLY A 121 4.37 -5.14 -10.11
CA GLY A 121 4.17 -4.37 -11.35
C GLY A 121 4.97 -3.08 -11.54
N ASN A 122 6.00 -2.79 -10.73
CA ASN A 122 6.81 -1.55 -10.80
C ASN A 122 5.96 -0.27 -10.73
N TYR A 123 4.91 -0.23 -9.92
CA TYR A 123 4.11 0.98 -9.76
C TYR A 123 4.90 2.07 -9.03
N SER A 124 4.74 3.32 -9.49
CA SER A 124 5.08 4.49 -8.69
C SER A 124 3.82 4.95 -7.94
N VAL A 125 3.99 5.31 -6.67
CA VAL A 125 2.93 5.95 -5.89
C VAL A 125 2.95 7.44 -6.26
N GLU A 126 1.93 7.89 -6.98
CA GLU A 126 1.69 9.33 -7.12
C GLU A 126 0.86 9.79 -5.92
N HIS A 127 1.50 10.50 -5.00
CA HIS A 127 0.81 11.15 -3.88
C HIS A 127 0.10 12.40 -4.39
N GLN A 128 -1.21 12.53 -4.15
CA GLN A 128 -1.86 13.81 -4.38
C GLN A 128 -1.35 14.83 -3.37
N ILE A 129 -1.12 16.05 -3.84
CA ILE A 129 -0.80 17.17 -2.96
C ILE A 129 -2.08 17.54 -2.21
N LYS A 130 -2.07 17.38 -0.89
CA LYS A 130 -3.17 17.75 0.00
C LYS A 130 -2.91 19.10 0.68
N ASP A 131 -4.00 19.75 1.08
CA ASP A 131 -4.03 21.12 1.61
C ASP A 131 -3.62 21.21 3.10
N LEU A 132 -2.58 20.46 3.51
CA LEU A 132 -1.97 20.63 4.81
C LEU A 132 -0.75 21.52 4.69
N ILE A 133 -0.74 22.64 5.41
CA ILE A 133 0.41 23.53 5.49
C ILE A 133 1.09 23.29 6.83
N VAL A 134 2.29 22.76 6.80
CA VAL A 134 3.04 22.32 7.99
C VAL A 134 4.42 22.96 8.05
N SER A 135 4.89 23.10 9.29
CA SER A 135 6.24 23.43 9.70
C SER A 135 6.61 22.54 10.89
N SER A 136 7.88 22.53 11.28
CA SER A 136 8.35 21.77 12.44
C SER A 136 7.72 22.20 13.77
N ASN A 137 7.10 23.39 13.83
CA ASN A 137 6.54 23.98 15.05
C ASN A 137 5.10 24.46 14.90
N TRP A 138 4.46 24.30 13.75
CA TRP A 138 3.05 24.62 13.57
C TRP A 138 2.44 23.88 12.40
N VAL A 139 1.11 23.74 12.40
CA VAL A 139 0.31 23.20 11.30
C VAL A 139 -0.99 23.98 11.17
N THR A 140 -1.46 24.13 9.93
CA THR A 140 -2.80 24.63 9.62
C THR A 140 -3.50 23.69 8.64
N THR A 141 -4.79 23.43 8.88
CA THR A 141 -5.62 22.59 8.01
C THR A 141 -6.63 23.44 7.23
N SER A 142 -7.14 22.92 6.12
CA SER A 142 -8.20 23.57 5.33
C SER A 142 -9.56 23.66 6.05
N LYS A 143 -9.68 23.13 7.28
CA LYS A 143 -10.86 23.23 8.14
C LYS A 143 -10.71 24.29 9.24
N ASN A 144 -9.88 25.32 9.00
CA ASN A 144 -9.64 26.43 9.94
C ASN A 144 -9.09 26.01 11.31
N MET A 145 -8.46 24.83 11.40
CA MET A 145 -7.72 24.42 12.59
C MET A 145 -6.25 24.82 12.43
N SER A 146 -5.65 25.37 13.49
CA SER A 146 -4.22 25.60 13.56
C SER A 146 -3.67 25.15 14.90
N ILE A 147 -2.46 24.58 14.89
CA ILE A 147 -1.79 24.07 16.09
C ILE A 147 -0.36 24.60 16.07
N ASN A 148 0.11 25.14 17.19
CA ASN A 148 1.52 25.40 17.44
C ASN A 148 2.07 24.30 18.35
N PHE A 149 3.34 23.97 18.15
CA PHE A 149 4.06 22.98 18.93
C PHE A 149 5.23 23.62 19.65
N ASP A 150 5.43 23.21 20.90
CA ASP A 150 6.67 23.39 21.64
C ASP A 150 7.31 22.00 21.80
N ASP A 151 8.55 21.85 21.33
CA ASP A 151 9.27 20.58 21.29
C ASP A 151 8.43 19.36 20.80
N SER A 152 7.68 19.56 19.70
CA SER A 152 6.77 18.56 19.09
C SER A 152 5.57 18.12 19.96
N ILE A 153 5.35 18.77 21.10
CA ILE A 153 4.13 18.69 21.90
C ILE A 153 3.23 19.86 21.51
N PHE A 154 1.94 19.59 21.28
CA PHE A 154 1.00 20.65 20.92
C PHE A 154 0.82 21.59 22.12
N ASP A 155 0.94 22.89 21.89
CA ASP A 155 0.92 23.93 22.92
C ASP A 155 -0.32 24.82 22.76
N ILE A 156 -0.50 25.40 21.58
CA ILE A 156 -1.64 26.29 21.28
C ILE A 156 -2.47 25.70 20.17
N LEU A 157 -3.77 25.51 20.40
CA LEU A 157 -4.73 25.12 19.36
C LEU A 157 -5.74 26.25 19.15
N SER A 158 -6.00 26.55 17.87
CA SER A 158 -7.02 27.50 17.44
C SER A 158 -7.96 26.87 16.43
N TYR A 159 -9.22 27.30 16.47
CA TYR A 159 -10.28 26.88 15.57
C TYR A 159 -11.12 28.10 15.18
N ASP A 160 -11.45 28.24 13.89
CA ASP A 160 -12.18 29.38 13.33
C ASP A 160 -11.60 30.75 13.78
N SER A 161 -10.27 30.87 13.75
CA SER A 161 -9.50 32.06 14.17
C SER A 161 -9.60 32.41 15.67
N GLN A 162 -10.14 31.53 16.51
CA GLN A 162 -10.16 31.70 17.96
C GLN A 162 -9.19 30.73 18.62
N GLN A 163 -8.37 31.24 19.53
CA GLN A 163 -7.53 30.41 20.38
C GLN A 163 -8.39 29.78 21.48
N ARG A 164 -8.43 28.45 21.49
CA ARG A 164 -9.34 27.66 22.35
C ARG A 164 -8.61 26.83 23.38
N PHE A 165 -7.35 26.52 23.09
CA PHE A 165 -6.43 25.77 23.91
C PHE A 165 -5.17 26.62 24.04
N ASN A 166 -4.78 26.87 25.27
CA ASN A 166 -3.55 27.51 25.67
C ASN A 166 -2.76 26.51 26.49
N ASP A 167 -1.48 26.36 26.22
CA ASP A 167 -0.54 25.69 27.11
C ASP A 167 -0.88 24.20 27.39
N ALA A 168 0.10 23.34 27.12
CA ALA A 168 0.02 21.93 27.47
C ALA A 168 1.28 21.54 28.22
N GLU A 169 1.09 21.08 29.45
CA GLU A 169 2.15 20.42 30.20
C GLU A 169 1.84 18.93 30.30
N ILE A 170 2.79 18.11 29.85
CA ILE A 170 2.72 16.67 30.00
C ILE A 170 3.58 16.25 31.19
N TYR A 171 3.09 15.30 31.97
CA TYR A 171 3.78 14.71 33.10
C TYR A 171 3.81 13.20 32.95
N ILE A 172 4.99 12.61 33.20
CA ILE A 172 5.22 11.17 33.20
C ILE A 172 5.62 10.77 34.62
N ASN A 173 4.78 9.97 35.28
CA ASN A 173 4.92 9.61 36.69
C ASN A 173 5.13 10.85 37.59
N ASP A 174 4.27 11.87 37.41
CA ASP A 174 4.29 13.15 38.12
C ASP A 174 5.53 14.04 37.89
N ILE A 175 6.38 13.72 36.92
CA ILE A 175 7.53 14.55 36.52
C ILE A 175 7.23 15.18 35.16
N ILE A 176 7.52 16.48 35.01
CA ILE A 176 7.36 17.19 33.74
C ILE A 176 8.11 16.44 32.63
N TYR A 177 7.43 16.22 31.52
CA TYR A 177 7.98 15.58 30.35
C TYR A 177 8.87 16.56 29.58
N GLU A 178 10.17 16.30 29.61
CA GLU A 178 11.15 17.02 28.80
C GLU A 178 11.67 16.07 27.71
N PRO A 179 11.37 16.31 26.43
CA PRO A 179 11.83 15.44 25.35
C PRO A 179 13.34 15.58 25.12
N GLU A 180 14.00 14.45 24.87
CA GLU A 180 15.44 14.38 24.56
C GLU A 180 15.69 14.56 23.06
N ASN A 181 14.77 14.08 22.23
CA ASN A 181 14.83 14.20 20.78
C ASN A 181 13.46 14.59 20.22
N VAL A 182 13.48 15.49 19.25
CA VAL A 182 12.28 15.91 18.52
C VAL A 182 12.47 15.68 17.02
N THR A 183 11.47 15.11 16.37
CA THR A 183 11.48 14.91 14.91
C THR A 183 10.15 15.33 14.31
N PHE A 184 10.20 15.73 13.05
CA PHE A 184 9.04 16.18 12.29
C PHE A 184 9.08 15.56 10.89
N ASN A 185 7.91 15.09 10.42
CA ASN A 185 7.72 14.61 9.06
C ASN A 185 6.52 15.30 8.41
N ASP A 186 6.76 15.88 7.23
CA ASP A 186 5.74 16.45 6.36
C ASP A 186 5.47 15.49 5.19
N SER A 187 4.28 14.89 5.19
CA SER A 187 3.78 14.12 4.06
C SER A 187 2.70 14.85 3.25
N ARG A 188 2.33 16.07 3.65
CA ARG A 188 1.17 16.87 3.18
C ARG A 188 -0.21 16.24 3.41
N LEU A 189 -0.30 14.92 3.57
CA LEU A 189 -1.52 14.24 4.03
C LEU A 189 -1.62 14.27 5.56
N VAL A 190 -0.49 14.02 6.23
CA VAL A 190 -0.37 13.97 7.69
C VAL A 190 0.90 14.71 8.12
N GLY A 191 0.74 15.65 9.06
CA GLY A 191 1.86 16.23 9.80
C GLY A 191 2.15 15.34 11.02
N ILE A 192 3.39 14.85 11.12
CA ILE A 192 3.79 13.94 12.20
C ILE A 192 4.86 14.58 13.05
N TYR A 193 4.55 14.81 14.31
CA TYR A 193 5.42 15.46 15.30
C TYR A 193 5.77 14.44 16.37
N ARG A 194 7.07 14.20 16.58
CA ARG A 194 7.54 13.25 17.59
C ARG A 194 8.43 13.92 18.60
N ALA A 195 8.23 13.49 19.84
CA ALA A 195 8.99 13.85 21.00
C ALA A 195 9.35 12.54 21.71
N ASP A 196 10.63 12.23 21.84
CA ASP A 196 11.12 10.98 22.42
C ASP A 196 11.89 11.29 23.71
N SER A 197 11.70 10.46 24.74
CA SER A 197 12.49 10.49 25.97
C SER A 197 12.90 9.07 26.37
N GLN A 198 13.64 8.91 27.47
CA GLN A 198 13.98 7.58 27.99
C GLN A 198 12.76 6.70 28.31
N SER A 199 11.65 7.30 28.75
CA SER A 199 10.48 6.54 29.21
C SER A 199 9.48 6.27 28.11
N ILE A 200 9.24 7.25 27.23
CA ILE A 200 8.17 7.18 26.22
C ILE A 200 8.57 7.84 24.90
N ASN A 201 7.88 7.43 23.83
CA ASN A 201 7.82 8.14 22.57
C ASN A 201 6.41 8.71 22.41
N HIS A 202 6.30 10.02 22.27
CA HIS A 202 5.07 10.76 22.03
C HIS A 202 5.00 11.15 20.56
N SER A 203 3.90 10.82 19.89
CA SER A 203 3.66 11.15 18.48
C SER A 203 2.31 11.83 18.33
N THR A 204 2.30 13.02 17.72
CA THR A 204 1.08 13.74 17.34
C THR A 204 0.90 13.66 15.83
N PHE A 205 -0.28 13.25 15.38
CA PHE A 205 -0.68 13.14 13.98
C PHE A 205 -1.79 14.14 13.68
N VAL A 206 -1.57 14.96 12.66
CA VAL A 206 -2.55 15.98 12.23
C VAL A 206 -2.88 15.74 10.77
N TYR A 207 -4.15 15.45 10.50
CA TYR A 207 -4.61 15.02 9.18
C TYR A 207 -5.08 16.21 8.33
N SER A 208 -4.79 16.16 7.03
CA SER A 208 -5.30 17.12 6.05
C SER A 208 -6.82 17.09 5.98
N GLU A 209 -7.43 18.24 5.63
CA GLU A 209 -8.88 18.36 5.44
C GLU A 209 -9.76 17.95 6.65
N ASN A 210 -9.17 17.91 7.85
CA ASN A 210 -9.84 17.52 9.08
C ASN A 210 -9.48 18.46 10.24
N THR A 211 -10.21 18.35 11.34
CA THR A 211 -10.03 19.00 12.65
C THR A 211 -9.61 18.00 13.74
N PHE A 212 -9.36 16.75 13.35
CA PHE A 212 -8.96 15.63 14.18
C PHE A 212 -7.45 15.59 14.36
N ILE A 213 -7.05 15.43 15.60
CA ILE A 213 -5.68 15.26 16.06
C ILE A 213 -5.63 13.92 16.77
N GLU A 214 -4.65 13.11 16.42
CA GLU A 214 -4.39 11.88 17.15
C GLU A 214 -3.07 11.95 17.88
N VAL A 215 -3.06 11.40 19.09
CA VAL A 215 -1.86 11.31 19.91
C VAL A 215 -1.62 9.86 20.27
N LEU A 216 -0.41 9.39 20.00
CA LEU A 216 0.09 8.08 20.37
C LEU A 216 1.24 8.25 21.37
N VAL A 217 1.11 7.60 22.52
CA VAL A 217 2.21 7.47 23.47
C VAL A 217 2.59 5.99 23.59
N LYS A 218 3.86 5.70 23.31
CA LYS A 218 4.45 4.36 23.36
C LYS A 218 5.51 4.31 24.46
N GLN A 219 5.54 3.25 25.24
CA GLN A 219 6.58 3.01 26.22
C GLN A 219 7.83 2.45 25.54
N ASN A 220 9.00 2.90 25.99
CA ASN A 220 10.27 2.31 25.55
C ASN A 220 10.59 1.01 26.30
N ASP A 221 10.13 0.87 27.54
CA ASP A 221 10.19 -0.36 28.33
C ASP A 221 8.76 -0.84 28.71
N PRO A 222 8.27 -1.94 28.09
CA PRO A 222 6.93 -2.45 28.32
C PRO A 222 6.76 -3.18 29.67
N SER A 223 7.77 -3.22 30.54
CA SER A 223 7.71 -3.95 31.80
C SER A 223 7.03 -3.20 32.95
N THR A 224 6.72 -1.91 32.79
CA THR A 224 6.17 -1.07 33.85
C THR A 224 4.96 -0.24 33.39
N ASN A 225 3.99 -0.07 34.27
CA ASN A 225 2.92 0.90 34.03
C ASN A 225 3.50 2.31 34.18
N ILE A 226 3.13 3.18 33.25
CA ILE A 226 3.46 4.60 33.30
C ILE A 226 2.16 5.36 33.57
N SER A 227 2.21 6.31 34.52
CA SER A 227 1.18 7.33 34.62
C SER A 227 1.47 8.45 33.63
N TYR A 228 0.53 8.69 32.74
CA TYR A 228 0.54 9.81 31.81
C TYR A 228 -0.50 10.82 32.29
N LYS A 229 -0.06 12.05 32.51
CA LYS A 229 -0.94 13.17 32.84
C LYS A 229 -0.72 14.32 31.86
N GLY A 230 -1.80 14.91 31.36
CA GLY A 230 -1.76 16.20 30.68
C GLY A 230 -2.49 17.25 31.50
N SER A 231 -1.93 18.46 31.55
CA SER A 231 -2.50 19.65 32.16
C SER A 231 -2.65 20.72 31.08
N ILE A 232 -3.87 21.19 30.87
CA ILE A 232 -4.24 22.06 29.76
C ILE A 232 -4.98 23.29 30.28
N GLU A 233 -4.73 24.46 29.69
CA GLU A 233 -5.58 25.63 29.84
C GLU A 233 -6.52 25.80 28.63
N LEU A 234 -7.84 25.74 28.85
CA LEU A 234 -8.85 25.96 27.82
C LEU A 234 -9.54 27.32 28.01
N ASN A 235 -9.97 27.94 26.92
CA ASN A 235 -10.61 29.25 26.95
C ASN A 235 -11.97 29.29 26.24
N ASN A 236 -12.87 30.09 26.80
CA ASN A 236 -14.12 30.51 26.17
C ASN A 236 -15.10 29.36 25.85
N TYR A 237 -15.12 28.30 26.67
CA TYR A 237 -16.20 27.31 26.65
C TYR A 237 -17.21 27.61 27.75
N SER A 238 -18.50 27.50 27.44
CA SER A 238 -19.58 27.75 28.41
C SER A 238 -20.10 26.48 29.05
N ASN A 239 -19.84 25.31 28.45
CA ASN A 239 -20.41 24.04 28.89
C ASN A 239 -19.41 22.90 28.77
N TYR A 240 -19.71 21.82 29.48
CA TYR A 240 -19.04 20.53 29.31
C TYR A 240 -20.04 19.38 29.34
N TYR A 241 -19.66 18.28 28.70
CA TYR A 241 -20.38 17.01 28.74
C TYR A 241 -19.37 15.87 28.81
N THR A 242 -19.56 14.95 29.74
CA THR A 242 -18.84 13.66 29.75
C THR A 242 -19.80 12.48 29.68
N SER A 243 -20.98 12.61 30.29
CA SER A 243 -22.04 11.59 30.24
C SER A 243 -23.39 12.20 30.62
N ASN A 244 -24.46 11.43 30.43
CA ASN A 244 -25.81 11.78 30.89
C ASN A 244 -25.91 12.02 32.42
N LEU A 245 -24.93 11.56 33.19
CA LEU A 245 -24.87 11.78 34.65
C LEU A 245 -23.94 12.95 35.03
N LYS A 246 -23.09 13.40 34.11
CA LYS A 246 -22.05 14.41 34.34
C LYS A 246 -21.96 15.33 33.13
N PHE A 247 -22.71 16.41 33.21
CA PHE A 247 -22.73 17.52 32.27
C PHE A 247 -23.08 18.80 33.04
N GLY A 248 -22.77 19.96 32.48
CA GLY A 248 -23.13 21.22 33.12
C GLY A 248 -22.59 22.44 32.40
N GLU A 249 -22.95 23.60 32.96
CA GLU A 249 -22.51 24.91 32.51
C GLU A 249 -21.38 25.42 33.41
N PHE A 250 -20.39 26.07 32.81
CA PHE A 250 -19.41 26.87 33.53
C PHE A 250 -20.05 28.20 33.89
N ASN A 251 -20.59 28.29 35.11
CA ASN A 251 -21.23 29.50 35.56
C ASN A 251 -20.17 30.62 35.66
N SER A 252 -20.41 31.77 35.01
CA SER A 252 -19.46 32.90 34.93
C SER A 252 -19.34 33.68 36.25
N THR A 253 -19.66 33.04 37.37
CA THR A 253 -19.49 33.59 38.71
C THR A 253 -18.03 33.43 39.14
N THR A 254 -17.57 34.28 40.05
CA THR A 254 -16.19 34.22 40.61
C THR A 254 -15.95 32.99 41.51
N GLU A 255 -16.87 32.03 41.53
CA GLU A 255 -16.77 30.83 42.36
C GLU A 255 -16.01 29.75 41.59
N LEU A 256 -15.01 29.16 42.25
CA LEU A 256 -14.23 28.06 41.68
C LEU A 256 -15.14 26.83 41.53
N ILE A 257 -15.31 26.36 40.30
CA ILE A 257 -15.99 25.09 40.03
C ILE A 257 -14.90 24.03 39.90
N ASN A 258 -15.01 22.97 40.71
CA ASN A 258 -14.13 21.79 40.63
C ASN A 258 -14.99 20.57 40.30
N ILE A 259 -14.68 19.93 39.17
CA ILE A 259 -15.38 18.74 38.68
C ILE A 259 -14.34 17.64 38.54
N ASN A 260 -14.51 16.56 39.31
CA ASN A 260 -13.70 15.36 39.19
C ASN A 260 -14.57 14.20 38.70
N TYR A 261 -14.06 13.47 37.72
CA TYR A 261 -14.77 12.38 37.06
C TYR A 261 -13.77 11.34 36.55
N THR A 262 -14.26 10.11 36.34
CA THR A 262 -13.49 9.09 35.63
C THR A 262 -14.34 8.61 34.46
N GLY A 263 -13.81 8.73 33.25
CA GLY A 263 -14.45 8.26 32.03
C GLY A 263 -13.49 8.31 30.85
N ASP A 264 -13.98 8.00 29.67
CA ASP A 264 -13.19 7.90 28.45
C ASP A 264 -13.33 9.10 27.52
N TYR A 265 -14.21 10.05 27.85
CA TYR A 265 -14.62 11.09 26.95
C TYR A 265 -15.01 12.38 27.67
N ILE A 266 -14.70 13.51 27.05
CA ILE A 266 -15.17 14.83 27.45
C ILE A 266 -15.27 15.77 26.25
N THR A 267 -16.33 16.56 26.20
CA THR A 267 -16.45 17.70 25.29
C THR A 267 -16.63 18.98 26.07
N PHE A 268 -15.87 20.00 25.69
CA PHE A 268 -16.11 21.39 26.06
C PHE A 268 -16.81 22.08 24.89
N TYR A 269 -17.90 22.79 25.13
CA TYR A 269 -18.70 23.39 24.04
C TYR A 269 -19.33 24.74 24.38
N GLY A 270 -19.60 25.50 23.32
CA GLY A 270 -20.25 26.81 23.28
C GLY A 270 -20.82 27.05 21.89
N ASP A 271 -20.23 27.99 21.14
CA ASP A 271 -20.52 28.17 19.71
C ASP A 271 -19.83 27.07 18.86
N ASP A 272 -18.62 26.69 19.26
CA ASP A 272 -17.84 25.56 18.79
C ASP A 272 -17.58 24.59 19.96
N ALA A 273 -16.96 23.45 19.65
CA ALA A 273 -16.68 22.42 20.61
C ALA A 273 -15.30 21.80 20.38
N LEU A 274 -14.71 21.33 21.48
CA LEU A 274 -13.47 20.58 21.53
C LEU A 274 -13.70 19.32 22.34
N SER A 275 -13.57 18.19 21.66
CA SER A 275 -13.77 16.86 22.23
C SER A 275 -12.45 16.15 22.42
N PHE A 276 -12.32 15.47 23.55
CA PHE A 276 -11.24 14.56 23.87
C PHE A 276 -11.82 13.16 24.04
N ASP A 277 -11.27 12.20 23.31
CA ASP A 277 -11.61 10.79 23.42
C ASP A 277 -10.36 9.98 23.71
N PHE A 278 -10.31 9.43 24.93
CA PHE A 278 -9.19 8.69 25.46
C PHE A 278 -9.27 7.20 25.13
N GLY A 279 -10.43 6.69 24.69
CA GLY A 279 -10.67 5.26 24.47
C GLY A 279 -10.50 4.37 25.72
N LYS A 280 -10.32 4.96 26.89
CA LYS A 280 -10.08 4.28 28.17
C LYS A 280 -10.45 5.15 29.37
N ASN A 281 -10.67 4.49 30.50
CA ASN A 281 -10.93 5.19 31.77
C ASN A 281 -9.75 6.09 32.13
N THR A 282 -10.06 7.38 32.19
CA THR A 282 -9.15 8.48 32.46
C THR A 282 -9.72 9.31 33.60
N THR A 283 -8.89 9.64 34.58
CA THR A 283 -9.25 10.58 35.63
C THR A 283 -9.21 11.98 35.04
N ILE A 284 -10.34 12.69 35.09
CA ILE A 284 -10.53 14.02 34.54
C ILE A 284 -10.83 14.96 35.70
N ASN A 285 -10.04 16.02 35.82
CA ASN A 285 -10.27 17.09 36.78
C ASN A 285 -10.39 18.42 36.02
N ILE A 286 -11.45 19.15 36.29
CA ILE A 286 -11.74 20.44 35.64
C ILE A 286 -11.86 21.49 36.72
N ASN A 287 -11.07 22.54 36.61
CA ASN A 287 -11.11 23.71 37.47
C ASN A 287 -11.46 24.93 36.61
N HIS A 288 -12.61 25.55 36.87
CA HIS A 288 -13.02 26.74 36.13
C HIS A 288 -12.94 27.99 37.00
N TYR A 289 -12.28 29.03 36.46
CA TYR A 289 -12.24 30.37 37.04
C TYR A 289 -12.38 31.42 35.93
N ASN A 290 -13.45 32.22 35.99
CA ASN A 290 -13.78 33.28 35.04
C ASN A 290 -14.04 32.81 33.60
N LYS A 291 -13.02 32.85 32.72
CA LYS A 291 -13.10 32.40 31.32
C LYS A 291 -12.11 31.27 31.00
N THR A 292 -11.31 30.92 32.00
CA THR A 292 -10.19 30.02 31.90
C THR A 292 -10.57 28.72 32.60
N ILE A 293 -10.37 27.62 31.90
CA ILE A 293 -10.65 26.27 32.38
C ILE A 293 -9.31 25.56 32.45
N SER A 294 -8.85 25.21 33.65
CA SER A 294 -7.76 24.25 33.81
C SER A 294 -8.34 22.84 33.73
N PHE A 295 -7.82 22.05 32.81
CA PHE A 295 -8.25 20.70 32.51
C PHE A 295 -7.06 19.75 32.67
N ASP A 296 -7.13 18.90 33.70
CA ASP A 296 -6.18 17.82 33.92
C ASP A 296 -6.81 16.50 33.51
N TYR A 297 -6.04 15.66 32.82
CA TYR A 297 -6.41 14.27 32.56
C TYR A 297 -5.25 13.34 32.90
N GLU A 298 -5.54 12.18 33.48
CA GLU A 298 -4.55 11.19 33.89
C GLU A 298 -5.02 9.76 33.60
N PHE A 299 -4.17 8.96 32.98
CA PHE A 299 -4.40 7.53 32.77
C PHE A 299 -3.12 6.71 32.93
N LEU A 300 -3.31 5.45 33.30
CA LEU A 300 -2.25 4.45 33.27
C LEU A 300 -2.29 3.70 31.94
N PHE A 301 -1.11 3.40 31.39
CA PHE A 301 -1.01 2.56 30.20
C PHE A 301 0.17 1.59 30.28
N LEU A 302 0.08 0.55 29.46
CA LEU A 302 1.09 -0.49 29.26
C LEU A 302 1.28 -0.67 27.75
N ASN A 303 2.53 -0.66 27.29
CA ASN A 303 2.93 -0.65 25.88
C ASN A 303 2.56 0.63 25.14
N ASP A 304 1.29 0.85 24.83
CA ASP A 304 0.83 2.00 24.06
C ASP A 304 -0.53 2.54 24.50
N SER A 305 -0.77 3.79 24.15
CA SER A 305 -2.04 4.46 24.37
C SER A 305 -2.27 5.45 23.24
N ARG A 306 -3.48 5.42 22.67
CA ARG A 306 -3.97 6.45 21.77
C ARG A 306 -5.09 7.23 22.42
N TYR A 307 -5.10 8.52 22.17
CA TYR A 307 -6.25 9.37 22.41
C TYR A 307 -6.37 10.36 21.26
N SER A 308 -7.55 10.96 21.12
CA SER A 308 -7.82 11.90 20.05
C SER A 308 -8.45 13.17 20.58
N ILE A 309 -8.24 14.23 19.81
CA ILE A 309 -8.75 15.57 20.06
C ILE A 309 -9.40 16.03 18.76
N GLU A 310 -10.62 16.57 18.83
CA GLU A 310 -11.32 17.05 17.64
C GLU A 310 -12.06 18.35 17.91
N PHE A 311 -11.86 19.34 17.04
CA PHE A 311 -12.77 20.48 16.96
C PHE A 311 -13.98 20.18 16.09
N HIS A 312 -15.16 20.60 16.52
CA HIS A 312 -16.38 20.49 15.73
C HIS A 312 -17.35 21.63 16.06
N GLN A 313 -18.34 21.83 15.18
CA GLN A 313 -19.38 22.83 15.38
C GLN A 313 -20.48 22.29 16.31
N GLY A 314 -21.10 23.18 17.08
CA GLY A 314 -22.25 22.84 17.92
C GLY A 314 -21.88 22.25 19.28
N ASN A 315 -22.54 21.15 19.66
CA ASN A 315 -22.44 20.56 21.00
C ASN A 315 -21.95 19.11 20.96
N TYR A 316 -21.96 18.44 22.12
CA TYR A 316 -21.52 17.05 22.29
C TYR A 316 -22.25 16.02 21.41
N GLU A 317 -23.42 16.33 20.84
CA GLU A 317 -24.15 15.42 19.94
C GLU A 317 -23.56 15.37 18.53
N ASN A 318 -22.75 16.37 18.17
CA ASN A 318 -22.12 16.47 16.87
C ASN A 318 -20.74 15.81 16.81
N TYR A 319 -20.17 15.43 17.96
CA TYR A 319 -18.97 14.61 17.97
C TYR A 319 -19.35 13.17 17.72
N SER A 320 -18.76 12.58 16.69
CA SER A 320 -18.73 11.14 16.55
C SER A 320 -17.39 10.64 17.06
N ARG A 321 -17.43 9.69 17.99
CA ARG A 321 -16.21 8.95 18.35
C ARG A 321 -15.55 8.43 17.08
N ASN A 322 -14.22 8.51 17.01
CA ASN A 322 -13.47 7.96 15.89
C ASN A 322 -13.38 6.42 15.98
N ASP A 323 -14.55 5.78 16.14
CA ASP A 323 -14.69 4.35 16.28
C ASP A 323 -14.86 3.73 14.89
N TYR A 324 -13.89 2.92 14.52
CA TYR A 324 -13.96 2.06 13.36
C TYR A 324 -13.28 0.72 13.65
N SER A 325 -13.67 -0.31 12.91
CA SER A 325 -12.97 -1.59 12.92
C SER A 325 -12.50 -1.94 11.53
N VAL A 326 -11.30 -2.50 11.45
CA VAL A 326 -10.65 -2.89 10.21
C VAL A 326 -10.61 -4.41 10.14
N ARG A 327 -10.95 -4.96 8.98
CA ARG A 327 -10.76 -6.39 8.68
C ARG A 327 -10.00 -6.54 7.37
N TYR A 328 -8.97 -7.38 7.40
CA TYR A 328 -8.20 -7.74 6.22
C TYR A 328 -8.80 -8.99 5.58
N GLY A 329 -8.98 -8.93 4.26
CA GLY A 329 -9.39 -10.08 3.47
C GLY A 329 -8.20 -10.96 3.07
N ILE A 330 -8.50 -11.98 2.26
CA ILE A 330 -7.48 -12.89 1.75
C ILE A 330 -6.68 -12.19 0.65
N ILE A 331 -5.35 -12.34 0.71
CA ILE A 331 -4.46 -11.93 -0.38
C ILE A 331 -4.69 -12.86 -1.57
N GLU A 332 -5.12 -12.28 -2.67
CA GLU A 332 -5.21 -12.95 -3.96
C GLU A 332 -3.94 -12.66 -4.76
N GLU A 333 -3.33 -13.71 -5.28
CA GLU A 333 -2.21 -13.62 -6.22
C GLU A 333 -2.73 -13.86 -7.63
N ILE A 334 -2.54 -12.87 -8.49
CA ILE A 334 -3.03 -12.86 -9.86
C ILE A 334 -1.82 -12.82 -10.79
N GLU A 335 -1.81 -13.73 -11.76
CA GLU A 335 -0.76 -13.79 -12.77
C GLU A 335 -1.33 -13.58 -14.16
N GLY A 336 -0.61 -12.81 -14.97
CA GLY A 336 -0.95 -12.59 -16.37
C GLY A 336 0.17 -11.89 -17.12
N LEU A 337 0.13 -11.96 -18.45
CA LEU A 337 1.06 -11.20 -19.28
C LEU A 337 0.89 -9.69 -19.06
N SER A 338 1.97 -8.95 -18.98
CA SER A 338 1.94 -7.48 -18.92
C SER A 338 2.21 -6.92 -20.31
N LEU A 339 1.29 -6.10 -20.82
CA LEU A 339 1.54 -5.35 -22.06
C LEU A 339 2.62 -4.29 -21.86
N ASP A 340 2.74 -3.74 -20.65
CA ASP A 340 3.75 -2.73 -20.31
C ASP A 340 5.16 -3.32 -20.38
N LEU A 341 5.35 -4.58 -19.96
CA LEU A 341 6.63 -5.29 -20.17
C LEU A 341 6.92 -5.63 -21.64
N LEU A 342 5.89 -5.64 -22.49
CA LEU A 342 6.01 -5.89 -23.91
C LEU A 342 6.27 -4.59 -24.70
N GLU A 343 6.18 -3.42 -24.07
CA GLU A 343 6.52 -2.16 -24.72
C GLU A 343 8.02 -2.09 -25.01
N ASN A 344 8.37 -1.64 -26.22
CA ASN A 344 9.76 -1.41 -26.64
C ASN A 344 10.68 -2.63 -26.66
N ILE A 345 10.15 -3.85 -26.72
CA ILE A 345 10.98 -5.05 -26.84
C ILE A 345 11.59 -5.21 -28.24
N ASP A 346 12.88 -5.55 -28.29
CA ASP A 346 13.60 -5.78 -29.55
C ASP A 346 13.70 -7.27 -29.91
N TYR A 347 13.26 -7.61 -31.12
CA TYR A 347 13.20 -9.00 -31.57
C TYR A 347 14.56 -9.70 -31.58
N GLU A 348 15.58 -9.08 -32.17
CA GLU A 348 16.89 -9.71 -32.33
C GLU A 348 17.62 -9.87 -30.99
N THR A 349 17.42 -8.93 -30.08
CA THR A 349 17.92 -8.99 -28.71
C THR A 349 17.35 -10.20 -27.96
N TYR A 350 16.02 -10.35 -27.94
CA TYR A 350 15.38 -11.47 -27.24
C TYR A 350 15.60 -12.81 -27.95
N LYS A 351 15.64 -12.85 -29.28
CA LYS A 351 16.01 -14.05 -30.06
C LYS A 351 17.41 -14.54 -29.65
N THR A 352 18.36 -13.62 -29.47
CA THR A 352 19.70 -13.92 -28.99
C THR A 352 19.70 -14.36 -27.52
N LEU A 353 18.99 -13.63 -26.65
CA LEU A 353 18.88 -13.91 -25.21
C LEU A 353 18.29 -15.30 -24.94
N TRP A 354 17.26 -15.68 -25.69
CA TRP A 354 16.60 -16.99 -25.60
C TRP A 354 17.39 -18.11 -26.26
N LYS A 355 18.56 -17.80 -26.84
CA LYS A 355 19.41 -18.74 -27.59
C LYS A 355 18.63 -19.43 -28.72
N TYR A 356 17.71 -18.71 -29.34
CA TYR A 356 16.92 -19.23 -30.45
C TYR A 356 17.81 -19.38 -31.70
N PRO A 357 17.65 -20.45 -32.51
CA PRO A 357 18.52 -20.68 -33.66
C PRO A 357 18.52 -19.51 -34.65
N LYS A 358 19.71 -19.04 -35.03
CA LYS A 358 19.88 -17.85 -35.90
C LYS A 358 19.15 -17.97 -37.24
N GLU A 359 19.20 -19.17 -37.85
CA GLU A 359 18.59 -19.50 -39.15
C GLU A 359 17.07 -19.68 -39.11
N ARG A 360 16.46 -19.67 -37.91
CA ARG A 360 15.02 -19.85 -37.73
C ARG A 360 14.39 -18.55 -37.26
N ASN A 361 13.12 -18.37 -37.59
CA ASN A 361 12.36 -17.22 -37.13
C ASN A 361 11.09 -17.68 -36.40
N PHE A 362 10.51 -16.72 -35.68
CA PHE A 362 9.26 -16.91 -35.00
C PHE A 362 8.49 -15.59 -34.97
N VAL A 363 7.17 -15.68 -34.87
CA VAL A 363 6.31 -14.55 -34.55
C VAL A 363 5.37 -14.94 -33.42
N VAL A 364 5.15 -14.01 -32.49
CA VAL A 364 4.16 -14.11 -31.42
C VAL A 364 3.12 -13.04 -31.66
N THR A 365 1.85 -13.45 -31.75
CA THR A 365 0.73 -12.54 -31.94
C THR A 365 -0.26 -12.72 -30.81
N ILE A 366 -0.64 -11.64 -30.14
CA ILE A 366 -1.61 -11.65 -29.03
C ILE A 366 -2.91 -11.03 -29.53
N THR A 367 -4.03 -11.72 -29.29
CA THR A 367 -5.37 -11.27 -29.67
C THR A 367 -6.32 -11.37 -28.49
N ASN A 368 -7.26 -10.41 -28.38
CA ASN A 368 -8.30 -10.44 -27.37
C ASN A 368 -9.33 -11.52 -27.72
N SER A 369 -9.50 -12.52 -26.86
CA SER A 369 -10.39 -13.65 -27.13
C SER A 369 -11.87 -13.28 -27.04
N THR A 370 -12.22 -12.23 -26.28
CA THR A 370 -13.60 -11.76 -26.17
C THR A 370 -14.09 -11.04 -27.45
N LEU A 371 -13.18 -10.37 -28.15
CA LEU A 371 -13.47 -9.68 -29.42
C LEU A 371 -13.41 -10.63 -30.63
N ALA A 372 -12.52 -11.63 -30.58
CA ALA A 372 -12.37 -12.63 -31.64
C ALA A 372 -13.68 -13.38 -31.94
N ASN A 373 -14.53 -13.60 -30.92
CA ASN A 373 -15.80 -14.31 -31.08
C ASN A 373 -16.98 -13.44 -31.58
N ARG A 374 -16.89 -12.11 -31.53
CA ARG A 374 -18.02 -11.22 -31.86
C ARG A 374 -17.99 -10.59 -33.25
N TYR A 375 -16.81 -10.38 -33.84
CA TYR A 375 -16.71 -9.55 -35.07
C TYR A 375 -15.86 -10.11 -36.21
N ASN A 376 -15.24 -11.29 -36.11
CA ASN A 376 -14.24 -11.79 -37.09
C ASN A 376 -13.07 -10.80 -37.34
N GLU A 377 -12.95 -9.73 -36.57
CA GLU A 377 -11.88 -8.76 -36.61
C GLU A 377 -10.87 -9.10 -35.51
N THR A 378 -9.90 -9.96 -35.84
CA THR A 378 -8.77 -10.31 -34.97
C THR A 378 -7.66 -9.28 -35.15
N LYS A 379 -7.92 -7.99 -34.87
CA LYS A 379 -6.81 -7.02 -34.83
C LYS A 379 -5.89 -7.44 -33.66
N PRO A 380 -4.62 -7.74 -33.92
CA PRO A 380 -3.71 -8.12 -32.85
C PRO A 380 -3.51 -6.93 -31.91
N ILE A 381 -3.59 -7.19 -30.60
CA ILE A 381 -3.22 -6.21 -29.56
C ILE A 381 -1.71 -6.02 -29.59
N PHE A 382 -0.98 -7.10 -29.86
CA PHE A 382 0.47 -7.11 -29.88
C PHE A 382 1.00 -8.08 -30.93
N ASN A 383 2.12 -7.72 -31.56
CA ASN A 383 2.81 -8.57 -32.52
C ASN A 383 4.32 -8.43 -32.34
N PHE A 384 5.00 -9.57 -32.20
CA PHE A 384 6.44 -9.62 -31.93
C PHE A 384 7.12 -10.60 -32.87
N GLY A 385 7.98 -10.06 -33.73
CA GLY A 385 8.71 -10.82 -34.74
C GLY A 385 8.55 -10.24 -36.14
N PRO A 386 9.33 -10.75 -37.10
CA PRO A 386 9.27 -10.29 -38.48
C PRO A 386 7.94 -10.65 -39.13
N ASN A 387 7.51 -9.82 -40.08
CA ASN A 387 6.39 -10.16 -40.95
C ASN A 387 6.73 -11.45 -41.73
N ILE A 388 5.81 -12.41 -41.73
CA ILE A 388 5.96 -13.64 -42.49
C ILE A 388 6.00 -13.26 -43.97
N THR A 389 7.14 -13.48 -44.62
CA THR A 389 7.26 -13.33 -46.08
C THR A 389 6.65 -14.55 -46.77
N SER A 390 6.10 -14.36 -47.97
CA SER A 390 5.34 -15.36 -48.73
C SER A 390 6.11 -16.66 -49.08
N ASN A 391 7.40 -16.76 -48.74
CA ASN A 391 8.28 -17.89 -49.08
C ASN A 391 8.54 -18.85 -47.91
N ALA A 392 7.90 -18.69 -46.75
CA ALA A 392 8.03 -19.63 -45.63
C ALA A 392 7.22 -20.91 -45.92
N ALA A 393 7.83 -21.88 -46.62
CA ALA A 393 7.13 -23.05 -47.18
C ALA A 393 6.49 -23.99 -46.15
N VAL A 394 6.85 -23.92 -44.86
CA VAL A 394 6.21 -24.72 -43.80
C VAL A 394 6.26 -23.96 -42.46
N VAL A 395 5.13 -23.40 -42.03
CA VAL A 395 4.99 -22.74 -40.72
C VAL A 395 4.35 -23.71 -39.73
N TYR A 396 4.93 -23.88 -38.54
CA TYR A 396 4.25 -24.51 -37.40
C TYR A 396 3.58 -23.42 -36.57
N SER A 397 2.35 -23.66 -36.11
CA SER A 397 1.56 -22.72 -35.32
C SER A 397 1.02 -23.39 -34.08
N LYS A 398 1.04 -22.69 -32.94
CA LYS A 398 0.48 -23.13 -31.66
C LYS A 398 -0.28 -21.97 -31.02
N ASP A 399 -1.48 -22.26 -30.52
CA ASP A 399 -2.30 -21.31 -29.78
C ASP A 399 -2.28 -21.63 -28.29
N LEU A 400 -2.16 -20.60 -27.46
CA LEU A 400 -2.19 -20.69 -26.01
C LEU A 400 -3.25 -19.72 -25.48
N SER A 401 -4.21 -20.23 -24.72
CA SER A 401 -5.14 -19.41 -23.96
C SER A 401 -4.45 -18.88 -22.71
N SER A 402 -4.53 -17.58 -22.47
CA SER A 402 -3.93 -16.92 -21.32
C SER A 402 -4.74 -15.68 -20.93
N TYR A 403 -4.22 -14.90 -20.00
CA TYR A 403 -4.72 -13.58 -19.64
C TYR A 403 -3.58 -12.58 -19.76
N TYR A 404 -3.89 -11.37 -20.19
CA TYR A 404 -3.03 -10.24 -19.86
C TYR A 404 -3.64 -9.49 -18.69
N LEU A 405 -2.77 -8.96 -17.85
CA LEU A 405 -3.09 -8.26 -16.62
C LEU A 405 -2.85 -6.77 -16.86
N THR A 406 -3.90 -5.97 -16.67
CA THR A 406 -3.80 -4.51 -16.79
C THR A 406 -3.16 -3.90 -15.54
N SER A 407 -2.70 -2.65 -15.65
CA SER A 407 -2.29 -1.81 -14.51
C SER A 407 -3.39 -1.62 -13.46
N ASP A 408 -4.66 -1.82 -13.86
CA ASP A 408 -5.85 -1.69 -13.02
C ASP A 408 -6.32 -3.03 -12.44
N PHE A 409 -5.47 -4.07 -12.50
CA PHE A 409 -5.71 -5.39 -11.91
C PHE A 409 -6.88 -6.14 -12.55
N GLU A 410 -7.14 -5.87 -13.83
CA GLU A 410 -8.12 -6.61 -14.62
C GLU A 410 -7.44 -7.71 -15.43
N LEU A 411 -7.98 -8.92 -15.34
CA LEU A 411 -7.59 -10.04 -16.20
C LEU A 411 -8.42 -10.01 -17.48
N VAL A 412 -7.76 -9.79 -18.61
CA VAL A 412 -8.40 -9.82 -19.91
C VAL A 412 -7.98 -11.09 -20.65
N PRO A 413 -8.92 -11.95 -21.05
CA PRO A 413 -8.59 -13.22 -21.69
C PRO A 413 -8.04 -12.98 -23.11
N ILE A 414 -6.96 -13.68 -23.43
CA ILE A 414 -6.23 -13.57 -24.70
C ILE A 414 -5.88 -14.93 -25.29
N VAL A 415 -5.62 -14.92 -26.59
CA VAL A 415 -4.98 -16.01 -27.30
C VAL A 415 -3.61 -15.53 -27.77
N ILE A 416 -2.57 -16.26 -27.37
CA ILE A 416 -1.20 -16.09 -27.84
C ILE A 416 -0.99 -17.10 -28.96
N ASN A 417 -0.82 -16.61 -30.19
CA ASN A 417 -0.50 -17.41 -31.35
C ASN A 417 1.02 -17.36 -31.59
N ILE A 418 1.69 -18.50 -31.48
CA ILE A 418 3.12 -18.65 -31.74
C ILE A 418 3.30 -19.36 -33.07
N ARG A 419 4.06 -18.76 -33.99
CA ARG A 419 4.40 -19.37 -35.28
C ARG A 419 5.91 -19.45 -35.43
N VAL A 420 6.43 -20.59 -35.91
CA VAL A 420 7.87 -20.81 -36.13
C VAL A 420 8.14 -21.40 -37.52
N TRP A 421 9.24 -20.99 -38.15
CA TRP A 421 9.66 -21.46 -39.48
C TRP A 421 11.18 -21.52 -39.68
#